data_AF-A0AAV0Y1G9-F1
#
_entry.id   AF-A0AAV0Y1G9-F1
#
_cell.length_a   1.000
_cell.length_b   1.000
_cell.length_c   1.000
_cell.angle_alpha   90.00
_cell.angle_beta   90.00
_cell.angle_gamma   90.00
#
_symmetry.space_group_name_H-M   'P 1'
#
loop_
_entity.id
_entity.type
_entity.pdbx_description
1 polymer ?
#
loop_
_entity_poly.entity_id
_entity_poly.type
_entity_poly.pdbx_seq_one_letter_code
_entity_poly.pdbx_strand_id
1 'polypeptide(L)'
;MSMSLPSSMISQHGKELKIIDGYKMRLHKMLNGDVKRWCCVNKTCTAYMKTDKSEKTIIDSNLNHKHNLESEGKTMRQVIRNSVKRKAQVELCERPLKLIHLELKNKNTDF
;
A
#
# COMPACT_ATOMS: atom_id res chain seq x y z
N MET A 1 -4.52 24.00 -3.56
CA MET A 1 -4.82 22.57 -3.74
C MET A 1 -4.04 21.81 -2.68
N SER A 2 -4.71 21.35 -1.62
CA SER A 2 -4.07 20.60 -0.54
C SER A 2 -3.61 19.24 -1.08
N MET A 3 -2.30 19.03 -1.17
CA MET A 3 -1.76 17.70 -1.50
C MET A 3 -2.06 16.75 -0.34
N SER A 4 -2.79 15.69 -0.63
CA SER A 4 -3.09 14.61 0.32
C SER A 4 -1.80 13.89 0.71
N LEU A 5 -1.59 13.66 2.00
CA LEU A 5 -0.47 12.87 2.49
C LEU A 5 -0.66 11.40 2.09
N PRO A 6 0.37 10.73 1.55
CA PRO A 6 0.24 9.34 1.14
C PRO A 6 0.15 8.40 2.35
N SER A 7 -0.94 7.63 2.43
CA SER A 7 -1.07 6.54 3.40
C SER A 7 -0.17 5.36 3.02
N SER A 8 0.25 4.54 3.99
CA SER A 8 1.08 3.35 3.72
C SER A 8 0.28 2.05 3.82
N MET A 9 0.66 1.06 3.02
CA MET A 9 0.21 -0.32 3.14
C MET A 9 1.36 -1.29 2.84
N ILE A 10 1.23 -2.55 3.26
CA ILE A 10 2.22 -3.58 2.97
C ILE A 10 1.78 -4.40 1.75
N SER A 11 2.72 -4.78 0.88
CA SER A 11 2.50 -5.70 -0.25
C SER A 11 2.54 -7.17 0.19
N GLN A 12 2.12 -8.09 -0.69
CA GLN A 12 2.14 -9.53 -0.42
C GLN A 12 3.55 -10.09 -0.09
N HIS A 13 4.59 -9.41 -0.56
CA HIS A 13 6.01 -9.74 -0.32
C HIS A 13 6.62 -8.94 0.83
N GLY A 14 5.83 -8.13 1.53
CA GLY A 14 6.31 -7.38 2.68
C GLY A 14 6.94 -6.03 2.40
N LYS A 15 6.99 -5.61 1.13
CA LYS A 15 7.48 -4.29 0.75
C LYS A 15 6.40 -3.25 0.99
N GLU A 16 6.78 -2.06 1.42
CA GLU A 16 5.89 -0.93 1.59
C GLU A 16 5.35 -0.43 0.24
N LEU A 17 4.08 -0.04 0.24
CA LEU A 17 3.38 0.64 -0.83
C LEU A 17 2.78 1.92 -0.27
N LYS A 18 2.82 3.00 -1.04
CA LYS A 18 2.12 4.25 -0.73
C LYS A 18 0.78 4.28 -1.46
N ILE A 19 -0.23 4.84 -0.82
CA ILE A 19 -1.56 5.07 -1.40
C ILE A 19 -1.75 6.58 -1.49
N ILE A 20 -1.93 7.08 -2.71
CA ILE A 20 -2.23 8.48 -2.99
C ILE A 20 -3.44 8.54 -3.93
N ASP A 21 -4.47 9.28 -3.53
CA ASP A 21 -5.74 9.39 -4.25
C ASP A 21 -6.35 8.03 -4.66
N GLY A 22 -6.20 7.02 -3.78
CA GLY A 22 -6.66 5.64 -4.02
C GLY A 22 -5.73 4.79 -4.89
N TYR A 23 -4.71 5.36 -5.51
CA TYR A 23 -3.74 4.63 -6.33
C TYR A 23 -2.58 4.10 -5.51
N LYS A 24 -2.20 2.84 -5.78
CA LYS A 24 -1.06 2.19 -5.14
C LYS A 24 0.24 2.50 -5.89
N MET A 25 1.23 2.91 -5.14
CA MET A 25 2.57 3.26 -5.58
C MET A 25 3.60 2.35 -4.91
N ARG A 26 4.46 1.72 -5.71
CA ARG A 26 5.58 0.88 -5.23
C ARG A 26 6.89 1.67 -5.26
N LEU A 27 7.78 1.40 -4.31
CA LEU A 27 9.14 1.91 -4.36
C LEU A 27 9.83 1.34 -5.60
N HIS A 28 10.33 2.21 -6.47
CA HIS A 28 11.05 1.83 -7.68
C HIS A 28 12.56 1.87 -7.44
N LYS A 29 13.09 3.02 -7.02
CA LYS A 29 14.52 3.21 -6.75
C LYS A 29 14.79 4.42 -5.85
N MET A 30 15.97 4.42 -5.24
CA MET A 30 16.58 5.60 -4.64
C MET A 30 17.24 6.44 -5.74
N LEU A 31 17.10 7.76 -5.65
CA LEU A 31 17.77 8.75 -6.49
C LEU A 31 18.85 9.46 -5.65
N ASN A 32 19.72 10.21 -6.32
CA ASN A 32 20.72 11.04 -5.66
C ASN A 32 20.06 12.05 -4.71
N GLY A 33 20.71 12.33 -3.58
CA GLY A 33 20.17 13.23 -2.55
C GLY A 33 19.11 12.60 -1.64
N ASP A 34 19.17 11.29 -1.41
CA ASP A 34 18.25 10.54 -0.54
C ASP A 34 16.76 10.62 -0.96
N VAL A 35 16.49 10.89 -2.23
CA VAL A 35 15.14 10.99 -2.78
C VAL A 35 14.61 9.61 -3.18
N LYS A 36 13.43 9.24 -2.70
CA LYS A 36 12.77 7.98 -3.06
C LYS A 36 11.85 8.18 -4.24
N ARG A 37 12.02 7.41 -5.33
CA ARG A 37 11.09 7.39 -6.45
C ARG A 37 10.12 6.22 -6.32
N TRP A 38 8.84 6.56 -6.26
CA TRP A 38 7.70 5.67 -6.25
C TRP A 38 7.02 5.68 -7.62
N CYS A 39 6.61 4.52 -8.12
CA CYS A 39 5.91 4.37 -9.39
C CYS A 39 4.61 3.61 -9.17
N CYS A 40 3.63 3.78 -10.05
CA CYS A 40 2.39 3.01 -9.95
C CYS A 40 2.69 1.50 -9.91
N VAL A 41 1.88 0.76 -9.15
CA VAL A 41 1.94 -0.71 -9.13
C VAL A 41 1.59 -1.30 -10.49
N ASN A 42 0.71 -0.63 -11.26
CA ASN A 42 0.42 -1.00 -12.63
C ASN A 42 1.62 -0.68 -13.53
N LYS A 43 2.25 -1.70 -14.12
CA LYS A 43 3.46 -1.56 -14.94
C LYS A 43 3.25 -0.77 -16.23
N THR A 44 2.02 -0.72 -16.75
CA THR A 44 1.70 0.06 -17.96
C THR A 44 1.42 1.54 -17.63
N CYS A 45 1.30 1.89 -16.35
CA CYS A 45 1.08 3.25 -15.91
C CYS A 45 2.41 4.00 -15.73
N THR A 46 2.47 5.21 -16.25
CA THR A 46 3.65 6.09 -16.17
C THR A 46 3.65 6.99 -14.94
N ALA A 47 2.61 6.93 -14.11
CA ALA A 47 2.48 7.77 -12.93
C ALA A 47 3.59 7.47 -11.91
N TYR A 48 4.14 8.54 -11.33
CA TYR A 48 5.22 8.48 -10.36
C TYR A 48 5.11 9.58 -9.30
N MET A 49 5.79 9.37 -8.18
CA MET A 49 5.92 10.32 -7.10
C MET A 49 7.35 10.23 -6.55
N LYS A 50 7.97 11.36 -6.25
CA LYS A 50 9.25 11.45 -5.57
C LYS A 50 9.03 12.01 -4.18
N THR A 51 9.59 11.36 -3.17
CA THR A 51 9.52 11.81 -1.79
C THR A 51 10.91 12.07 -1.24
N ASP A 52 10.98 12.90 -0.21
CA ASP A 52 12.18 13.07 0.59
C ASP A 52 12.55 11.79 1.36
N LYS A 53 13.70 11.82 2.04
CA LYS A 53 14.20 10.71 2.86
C LYS A 53 13.19 10.28 3.93
N SER A 54 12.48 11.25 4.51
CA SER A 54 11.49 11.05 5.56
C SER A 54 10.15 10.53 5.02
N GLU A 55 9.97 10.53 3.69
CA GLU A 55 8.73 10.16 3.00
C GLU A 55 7.49 10.97 3.40
N LYS A 56 7.72 12.13 4.03
CA LYS A 56 6.65 13.02 4.52
C LYS A 56 6.31 14.10 3.51
N THR A 57 7.27 14.44 2.63
CA THR A 57 7.11 15.51 1.66
C THR A 57 7.25 14.96 0.25
N ILE A 58 6.27 15.27 -0.60
CA ILE A 58 6.35 15.00 -2.04
C ILE A 58 7.15 16.14 -2.68
N ILE A 59 8.28 15.78 -3.28
CA ILE A 59 9.20 16.74 -3.92
C ILE A 59 8.75 17.02 -5.37
N ASP A 60 8.27 15.99 -6.06
CA ASP A 60 7.84 16.05 -7.46
C ASP A 60 6.92 14.86 -7.74
N SER A 61 5.89 15.02 -8.55
CA SER A 61 4.98 13.94 -8.90
C SER A 61 4.34 14.15 -10.27
N ASN A 62 4.04 13.03 -10.92
CA ASN A 62 3.11 12.95 -12.03
C ASN A 62 2.09 11.88 -11.69
N LEU A 63 0.93 12.30 -11.20
CA LEU A 63 -0.16 11.42 -10.79
C LEU A 63 -1.21 11.23 -11.89
N ASN A 64 -0.82 11.41 -13.17
CA ASN A 64 -1.71 11.16 -14.29
C ASN A 64 -1.84 9.65 -14.56
N HIS A 65 -2.81 9.02 -13.89
CA HIS A 65 -3.12 7.62 -14.05
C HIS A 65 -4.01 7.37 -15.27
N LYS A 66 -3.48 6.67 -16.28
CA LYS A 66 -4.23 6.21 -17.46
C LYS A 66 -4.89 4.84 -17.25
N HIS A 67 -5.43 4.61 -16.06
CA HIS A 67 -6.19 3.40 -15.75
C HIS A 67 -7.13 3.67 -14.58
N ASN A 68 -8.18 2.87 -14.47
CA ASN A 68 -9.15 2.98 -13.39
C ASN A 68 -8.52 2.57 -12.05
N LEU A 69 -9.07 3.13 -10.97
CA LEU A 69 -8.83 2.66 -9.62
C LEU A 69 -9.24 1.19 -9.47
N GLU A 70 -8.54 0.49 -8.58
CA GLU A 70 -9.02 -0.82 -8.16
C GLU A 70 -10.23 -0.65 -7.26
N SER A 71 -11.18 -1.60 -7.33
CA SER A 71 -12.33 -1.57 -6.45
C SER A 71 -11.92 -1.64 -4.98
N GLU A 72 -12.64 -0.92 -4.13
CA GLU A 72 -12.40 -0.87 -2.68
C GLU A 72 -12.38 -2.29 -2.08
N GLY A 73 -13.28 -3.16 -2.53
CA GLY A 73 -13.31 -4.56 -2.09
C GLY A 73 -12.07 -5.38 -2.47
N LYS A 74 -11.33 -5.04 -3.54
CA LYS A 74 -10.02 -5.66 -3.82
C LYS A 74 -8.95 -5.15 -2.87
N THR A 75 -8.93 -3.84 -2.61
CA THR A 75 -7.99 -3.21 -1.67
C THR A 75 -8.20 -3.72 -0.25
N MET A 76 -9.44 -3.79 0.23
CA MET A 76 -9.80 -4.32 1.55
C MET A 76 -9.37 -5.79 1.70
N ARG A 77 -9.67 -6.63 0.70
CA ARG A 77 -9.21 -8.04 0.70
C ARG A 77 -7.70 -8.15 0.74
N GLN A 78 -6.97 -7.27 0.06
CA GLN A 78 -5.51 -7.25 0.12
C GLN A 78 -5.00 -6.90 1.52
N VAL A 79 -5.59 -5.90 2.19
CA VAL A 79 -5.23 -5.53 3.56
C VAL A 79 -5.41 -6.71 4.51
N ILE A 80 -6.58 -7.37 4.47
CA ILE A 80 -6.89 -8.54 5.31
C ILE A 80 -5.90 -9.68 5.03
N ARG A 81 -5.71 -10.04 3.75
CA ARG A 81 -4.79 -11.12 3.37
C ARG A 81 -3.38 -10.87 3.84
N ASN A 82 -2.88 -9.65 3.69
CA ASN A 82 -1.52 -9.31 4.07
C ASN A 82 -1.36 -9.34 5.60
N SER A 83 -2.34 -8.83 6.35
CA SER A 83 -2.38 -8.90 7.82
C SER A 83 -2.38 -10.34 8.33
N VAL A 84 -3.31 -11.17 7.86
CA VAL A 84 -3.41 -12.60 8.23
C VAL A 84 -2.13 -13.35 7.91
N LYS A 85 -1.55 -13.12 6.73
CA LYS A 85 -0.28 -13.75 6.34
C LYS A 85 0.85 -13.41 7.31
N ARG A 86 0.92 -12.18 7.84
CA ARG A 86 1.92 -11.80 8.84
C ARG A 86 1.68 -12.48 10.18
N LYS A 87 0.44 -12.51 10.64
CA LYS A 87 0.08 -13.22 11.88
C LYS A 87 0.43 -14.70 11.79
N ALA A 88 0.12 -15.34 10.67
CA ALA A 88 0.45 -16.75 10.44
C ALA A 88 1.97 -17.04 10.42
N GLN A 89 2.81 -16.07 10.10
CA GLN A 89 4.27 -16.22 10.18
C GLN A 89 4.80 -16.17 11.62
N VAL A 90 4.04 -15.57 12.55
CA VAL A 90 4.40 -15.46 13.96
C VAL A 90 3.74 -16.58 14.78
N GLU A 91 2.46 -16.83 14.54
CA GLU A 91 1.63 -17.82 15.23
C GLU A 91 1.56 -19.14 14.41
N LEU A 92 2.70 -19.82 14.28
CA LEU A 92 2.84 -21.00 13.40
C LEU A 92 1.90 -22.16 13.75
N CYS A 93 1.51 -22.29 15.02
CA CYS A 93 0.66 -23.36 15.53
C CYS A 93 -0.83 -23.00 15.55
N GLU A 94 -1.19 -21.75 15.21
CA GLU A 94 -2.57 -21.30 15.23
C GLU A 94 -3.32 -21.77 13.98
N ARG A 95 -4.61 -22.10 14.13
CA ARG A 95 -5.40 -22.58 13.00
C ARG A 95 -5.62 -21.42 12.00
N PRO A 96 -5.33 -21.59 10.70
CA PRO A 96 -5.50 -20.51 9.71
C PRO A 96 -6.89 -19.88 9.71
N LEU A 97 -7.93 -20.70 9.92
CA LEU A 97 -9.32 -20.23 9.99
C LEU A 97 -9.56 -19.27 11.16
N LYS A 98 -8.94 -19.51 12.33
CA LYS A 98 -9.06 -18.64 13.49
C LYS A 98 -8.42 -17.28 13.22
N LEU A 99 -7.25 -17.24 12.58
CA LEU A 99 -6.60 -16.00 12.16
C LEU A 99 -7.45 -15.18 11.18
N ILE A 100 -8.05 -15.84 10.19
CA ILE A 100 -8.92 -15.19 9.20
C ILE A 100 -10.18 -14.62 9.87
N HIS A 101 -10.89 -15.42 10.68
CA HIS A 101 -12.09 -14.96 11.39
C HIS A 101 -11.80 -13.79 12.32
N LEU A 102 -10.69 -13.85 13.06
CA LEU A 102 -10.29 -12.75 13.94
C LEU A 102 -10.04 -11.46 13.15
N GLU A 103 -9.34 -11.54 12.02
CA GLU A 103 -9.09 -10.36 11.19
C GLU A 103 -10.37 -9.79 10.58
N LEU A 104 -11.27 -10.65 10.08
CA LEU A 104 -12.56 -10.21 9.54
C LEU A 104 -13.42 -9.57 10.63
N LYS A 105 -13.46 -10.15 11.83
CA LYS A 105 -14.16 -9.57 12.99
C LYS A 105 -13.63 -8.18 13.30
N ASN A 106 -12.31 -8.02 13.44
CA ASN A 106 -11.67 -6.74 13.78
C ASN A 106 -11.88 -5.64 12.72
N LYS A 107 -12.19 -6.01 11.47
CA LYS A 107 -12.47 -5.06 10.38
C LYS A 107 -13.95 -4.76 10.17
N ASN A 108 -14.84 -5.55 10.78
CA ASN A 108 -16.29 -5.36 10.74
C ASN A 108 -16.83 -4.73 12.04
N THR A 109 -16.00 -4.52 13.06
CA THR A 109 -16.38 -3.94 14.37
C THR A 109 -16.33 -2.40 14.40
N ASP A 110 -16.66 -1.75 13.28
CA ASP A 110 -16.86 -0.28 13.19
C ASP A 110 -18.34 0.06 12.93
N PHE A 111 -19.26 -0.66 13.60
CA PHE A 111 -20.70 -0.34 13.65
C PHE A 111 -21.17 -0.23 15.10
#